data_AF-A0A962QS36-F1
#
_entry.id   AF-A0A962QS36-F1
#
_cell.length_a   1.000
_cell.length_b   1.000
_cell.length_c   1.000
_cell.angle_alpha   90.00
_cell.angle_beta   90.00
_cell.angle_gamma   90.00
#
_symmetry.space_group_name_H-M   'P 1'
#
loop_
_entity.id
_entity.type
_entity.pdbx_description
1 polymer ?
#
loop_
_entity_poly.entity_id
_entity_poly.type
_entity_poly.pdbx_seq_one_letter_code
_entity_poly.pdbx_strand_id
1 'polypeptide(L)'
;LADRPEYFGQLFSRLRGLRTRTGRPHWLVLDEAHHLMPAEWGHVGVALPRQLGETVFVTVHPEHLPPALLRLVDLVIAVGPSPERTLRGFCHAMERNLVWPDGLRAVRDQAIAWYPHREDPVQPMRILAPRRDRVRHRRKYAEGDMRYHSFYFRGPEKRHNLKAHNLNIFAQIAEGIDDETWLFHLRRGDYSRWFRDAVKDPYLADQAERIEQRVNLQPEETRNLIRRLIETRYTLAE
;
A
#
# COMPACT_ATOMS: atom_id res chain seq x y z
N LEU A 1 -11.15 -4.66 -15.19
CA LEU A 1 -11.80 -4.25 -13.91
C LEU A 1 -13.20 -4.86 -13.80
N ALA A 2 -13.97 -4.90 -14.90
CA ALA A 2 -15.33 -5.44 -14.94
C ALA A 2 -15.47 -6.92 -14.54
N ASP A 3 -14.47 -7.78 -14.78
CA ASP A 3 -14.58 -9.23 -14.50
C ASP A 3 -14.31 -9.61 -13.03
N ARG A 4 -13.88 -8.65 -12.21
CA ARG A 4 -13.47 -8.90 -10.82
C ARG A 4 -14.60 -9.46 -9.95
N PRO A 5 -15.84 -8.93 -10.01
CA PRO A 5 -16.93 -9.47 -9.21
C PRO A 5 -17.23 -10.92 -9.57
N GLU A 6 -17.42 -11.24 -10.86
CA GLU A 6 -17.73 -12.61 -11.28
C GLU A 6 -16.66 -13.63 -10.84
N TYR A 7 -15.39 -13.32 -11.12
CA TYR A 7 -14.28 -14.16 -10.67
C TYR A 7 -14.24 -14.31 -9.14
N PHE A 8 -14.47 -13.21 -8.41
CA PHE A 8 -14.51 -13.23 -6.96
C PHE A 8 -15.64 -14.10 -6.43
N GLY A 9 -16.83 -14.07 -7.03
CA GLY A 9 -17.96 -14.93 -6.66
C GLY A 9 -17.62 -16.43 -6.75
N GLN A 10 -16.95 -16.83 -7.82
CA GLN A 10 -16.48 -18.20 -8.01
C GLN A 10 -15.40 -18.58 -6.98
N LEU A 11 -14.40 -17.72 -6.79
CA LEU A 11 -13.32 -17.94 -5.84
C LEU A 11 -13.83 -18.03 -4.40
N PHE A 12 -14.68 -17.08 -3.99
CA PHE A 12 -15.25 -17.01 -2.66
C PHE A 12 -16.04 -18.26 -2.32
N SER A 13 -16.84 -18.77 -3.26
CA SER A 13 -17.58 -20.03 -3.10
C SER A 13 -16.65 -21.24 -2.86
N ARG A 14 -15.53 -21.32 -3.60
CA ARG A 14 -14.52 -22.39 -3.41
C ARG A 14 -13.77 -22.26 -2.10
N LEU A 15 -13.40 -21.04 -1.70
CA LEU A 15 -12.73 -20.78 -0.41
C LEU A 15 -13.62 -21.16 0.77
N ARG A 16 -14.93 -20.91 0.67
CA ARG A 16 -15.89 -21.38 1.67
C ARG A 16 -15.97 -22.89 1.73
N GLY A 17 -16.05 -23.57 0.57
CA GLY A 17 -16.00 -25.03 0.52
C GLY A 17 -14.74 -25.60 1.15
N LEU A 18 -13.58 -24.96 0.93
CA LEU A 18 -12.33 -25.33 1.59
C LEU A 18 -12.41 -25.14 3.11
N ARG A 19 -12.94 -24.00 3.58
CA ARG A 19 -13.08 -23.70 5.01
C ARG A 19 -14.02 -24.67 5.71
N THR A 20 -15.16 -25.02 5.11
CA THR A 20 -16.09 -26.02 5.67
C THR A 20 -15.45 -27.40 5.80
N ARG A 21 -14.63 -27.82 4.83
CA ARG A 21 -13.98 -29.13 4.86
C ARG A 21 -12.74 -29.20 5.75
N THR A 22 -11.99 -28.11 5.85
CA THR A 22 -10.63 -28.14 6.41
C THR A 22 -10.38 -27.15 7.55
N GLY A 23 -11.35 -26.27 7.84
CA GLY A 23 -11.14 -25.11 8.72
C GLY A 23 -10.27 -24.00 8.10
N ARG A 24 -9.75 -24.18 6.86
CA ARG A 24 -8.81 -23.25 6.23
C ARG A 24 -9.40 -22.56 4.99
N PRO A 25 -9.00 -21.30 4.70
CA PRO A 25 -8.09 -20.46 5.47
C PRO A 25 -8.75 -19.90 6.75
N HIS A 26 -7.97 -19.79 7.82
CA HIS A 26 -8.46 -19.23 9.10
C HIS A 26 -8.87 -17.77 8.99
N TRP A 27 -8.29 -17.01 8.07
CA TRP A 27 -8.65 -15.62 7.83
C TRP A 27 -8.72 -15.36 6.33
N LEU A 28 -9.70 -14.55 5.92
CA LEU A 28 -9.78 -14.02 4.57
C LEU A 28 -9.66 -12.50 4.65
N VAL A 29 -8.79 -11.90 3.84
CA VAL A 29 -8.64 -10.44 3.78
C VAL A 29 -8.93 -10.00 2.36
N LEU A 30 -9.91 -9.11 2.21
CA LEU A 30 -10.40 -8.61 0.94
C LEU A 30 -10.07 -7.13 0.82
N ASP A 31 -9.05 -6.84 0.02
CA ASP A 31 -8.57 -5.48 -0.23
C ASP A 31 -9.37 -4.83 -1.36
N GLU A 32 -9.59 -3.52 -1.25
CA GLU A 32 -10.47 -2.75 -2.14
C GLU A 32 -11.84 -3.42 -2.37
N ALA A 33 -12.49 -3.83 -1.28
CA ALA A 33 -13.71 -4.65 -1.32
C ALA A 33 -14.84 -4.04 -2.18
N HIS A 34 -14.91 -2.71 -2.29
CA HIS A 34 -15.89 -2.02 -3.13
C HIS A 34 -15.74 -2.32 -4.64
N HIS A 35 -14.59 -2.82 -5.09
CA HIS A 35 -14.41 -3.31 -6.46
C HIS A 35 -14.77 -4.79 -6.64
N LEU A 36 -14.76 -5.56 -5.55
CA LEU A 36 -15.03 -7.01 -5.58
C LEU A 36 -16.51 -7.31 -5.37
N MET A 37 -17.21 -6.48 -4.59
CA MET A 37 -18.61 -6.67 -4.23
C MET A 37 -19.34 -5.31 -4.36
N PRO A 38 -19.68 -4.86 -5.58
CA PRO A 38 -20.41 -3.60 -5.75
C PRO A 38 -21.83 -3.70 -5.18
N ALA A 39 -22.45 -2.59 -4.80
CA ALA A 39 -23.80 -2.57 -4.20
C ALA A 39 -24.87 -3.26 -5.10
N GLU A 40 -24.70 -3.19 -6.42
CA GLU A 40 -25.55 -3.81 -7.46
C GLU A 40 -25.49 -5.35 -7.46
N TRP A 41 -24.52 -5.94 -6.75
CA TRP A 41 -24.30 -7.38 -6.71
C TRP A 41 -25.41 -8.15 -6.00
N GLY A 42 -26.33 -7.45 -5.32
CA GLY A 42 -27.59 -8.01 -4.82
C GLY A 42 -28.48 -8.63 -5.92
N HIS A 43 -28.24 -8.32 -7.19
CA HIS A 43 -28.99 -8.86 -8.34
C HIS A 43 -28.37 -10.09 -9.00
N VAL A 44 -27.12 -10.47 -8.67
CA VAL A 44 -26.34 -11.48 -9.44
C VAL A 44 -26.54 -12.92 -8.91
N GLY A 45 -27.56 -13.18 -8.09
CA GLY A 45 -27.94 -14.55 -7.71
C GLY A 45 -26.91 -15.33 -6.87
N VAL A 46 -25.81 -14.68 -6.46
CA VAL A 46 -24.85 -15.26 -5.51
C VAL A 46 -25.43 -15.04 -4.11
N ALA A 47 -25.90 -16.12 -3.49
CA ALA A 47 -26.39 -16.07 -2.13
C ALA A 47 -25.31 -15.50 -1.19
N LEU A 48 -25.54 -14.29 -0.67
CA LEU A 48 -24.71 -13.72 0.37
C LEU A 48 -24.62 -14.73 1.52
N PRO A 49 -23.42 -14.99 2.05
CA PRO A 49 -23.26 -15.94 3.13
C PRO A 49 -24.03 -15.46 4.36
N ARG A 50 -24.66 -16.38 5.09
CA ARG A 50 -25.32 -16.06 6.38
C ARG A 50 -24.34 -15.58 7.46
N GLN A 51 -23.06 -15.96 7.33
CA GLN A 51 -21.97 -15.58 8.22
C GLN A 51 -20.69 -15.41 7.41
N LEU A 52 -19.95 -14.34 7.69
CA LEU A 52 -18.66 -14.04 7.06
C LEU A 52 -17.50 -14.80 7.71
N GLY A 53 -17.67 -15.21 8.96
CA GLY A 53 -16.60 -15.76 9.79
C GLY A 53 -15.43 -14.79 9.89
N GLU A 54 -14.23 -15.34 9.97
CA GLU A 54 -12.96 -14.63 10.06
C GLU A 54 -12.60 -14.00 8.70
N THR A 55 -13.29 -12.90 8.38
CA THR A 55 -13.11 -12.16 7.12
C THR A 55 -12.96 -10.67 7.42
N VAL A 56 -11.94 -10.05 6.83
CA VAL A 56 -11.65 -8.61 6.92
C VAL A 56 -11.88 -7.98 5.57
N PHE A 57 -12.71 -6.94 5.54
CA PHE A 57 -12.91 -6.10 4.36
C PHE A 57 -12.13 -4.81 4.53
N VAL A 58 -11.28 -4.48 3.57
CA VAL A 58 -10.55 -3.22 3.50
C VAL A 58 -11.14 -2.41 2.35
N THR A 59 -11.63 -1.21 2.65
CA THR A 59 -12.25 -0.33 1.66
C THR A 59 -12.14 1.12 2.10
N VAL A 60 -12.05 2.02 1.12
CA VAL A 60 -12.17 3.48 1.32
C VAL A 60 -13.60 4.00 1.07
N HIS A 61 -14.49 3.15 0.53
CA HIS A 61 -15.88 3.45 0.19
C HIS A 61 -16.81 2.37 0.78
N PRO A 62 -17.11 2.39 2.10
CA PRO A 62 -18.05 1.44 2.70
C PRO A 62 -19.46 1.56 2.10
N GLU A 63 -19.87 2.74 1.66
CA GLU A 63 -21.16 3.01 1.04
C GLU A 63 -21.39 2.31 -0.31
N HIS A 64 -20.32 1.82 -0.95
CA HIS A 64 -20.40 1.07 -2.21
C HIS A 64 -20.55 -0.44 -2.00
N LEU A 65 -20.53 -0.92 -0.75
CA LEU A 65 -20.76 -2.33 -0.42
C LEU A 65 -22.27 -2.60 -0.26
N PRO A 66 -22.73 -3.83 -0.57
CA PRO A 66 -24.13 -4.21 -0.38
C PRO A 66 -24.56 -4.04 1.09
N PRO A 67 -25.71 -3.42 1.38
CA PRO A 67 -26.23 -3.29 2.75
C PRO A 67 -26.37 -4.63 3.48
N ALA A 68 -26.68 -5.70 2.73
CA ALA A 68 -26.73 -7.06 3.26
C ALA A 68 -25.38 -7.58 3.77
N LEU A 69 -24.26 -7.14 3.19
CA LEU A 69 -22.92 -7.45 3.65
C LEU A 69 -22.57 -6.65 4.90
N LEU A 70 -22.85 -5.34 4.87
CA LEU A 70 -22.58 -4.44 5.99
C LEU A 70 -23.31 -4.88 7.27
N ARG A 71 -24.53 -5.45 7.14
CA ARG A 71 -25.30 -6.04 8.24
C ARG A 71 -24.65 -7.25 8.91
N LEU A 72 -23.63 -7.85 8.31
CA LEU A 72 -22.91 -9.00 8.86
C LEU A 72 -21.59 -8.58 9.52
N VAL A 73 -21.27 -7.29 9.55
CA VAL A 73 -20.00 -6.78 10.07
C VAL A 73 -20.09 -6.53 11.57
N ASP A 74 -19.34 -7.31 12.34
CA ASP A 74 -19.29 -7.21 13.79
C ASP A 74 -18.46 -6.03 14.31
N LEU A 75 -17.45 -5.61 13.54
CA LEU A 75 -16.48 -4.59 13.92
C LEU A 75 -16.07 -3.76 12.71
N VAL A 76 -16.19 -2.44 12.83
CA VAL A 76 -15.68 -1.45 11.88
C VAL A 76 -14.50 -0.74 12.52
N ILE A 77 -13.37 -0.69 11.81
CA ILE A 77 -12.17 0.04 12.23
C ILE A 77 -11.91 1.15 11.21
N ALA A 78 -12.16 2.39 11.59
CA ALA A 78 -11.90 3.57 10.77
C ALA A 78 -10.50 4.11 11.05
N VAL A 79 -9.68 4.19 10.00
CA VAL A 79 -8.29 4.65 10.06
C VAL A 79 -8.11 5.85 9.14
N GLY A 80 -7.39 6.87 9.59
CA GLY A 80 -7.05 8.05 8.78
C GLY A 80 -7.47 9.36 9.44
N PRO A 81 -7.43 10.48 8.68
CA PRO A 81 -7.63 11.82 9.25
C PRO A 81 -9.10 12.14 9.59
N SER A 82 -10.06 11.36 9.09
CA SER A 82 -11.49 11.63 9.26
C SER A 82 -12.31 10.36 9.50
N PRO A 83 -12.04 9.63 10.60
CA PRO A 83 -12.72 8.37 10.91
C PRO A 83 -14.24 8.54 11.10
N GLU A 84 -14.69 9.69 11.61
CA GLU A 84 -16.10 10.03 11.73
C GLU A 84 -16.80 10.01 10.38
N ARG A 85 -16.21 10.62 9.35
CA ARG A 85 -16.78 10.65 7.99
C ARG A 85 -16.95 9.23 7.43
N THR A 86 -15.93 8.38 7.59
CA THR A 86 -15.98 6.97 7.15
C THR A 86 -17.08 6.20 7.87
N LEU A 87 -17.18 6.35 9.20
CA LEU A 87 -18.23 5.68 9.98
C LEU A 87 -19.62 6.20 9.62
N ARG A 88 -19.79 7.50 9.36
CA ARG A 88 -21.06 8.05 8.86
C ARG A 88 -21.43 7.47 7.49
N GLY A 89 -20.47 7.27 6.59
CA GLY A 89 -20.71 6.60 5.30
C GLY A 89 -21.20 5.16 5.46
N PHE A 90 -20.56 4.40 6.35
CA PHE A 90 -21.02 3.05 6.72
C PHE A 90 -22.44 3.08 7.32
N CYS A 91 -22.69 3.98 8.26
CA CYS A 91 -23.99 4.12 8.92
C CYS A 91 -25.10 4.52 7.94
N HIS A 92 -24.81 5.42 6.98
CA HIS A 92 -25.73 5.82 5.93
C HIS A 92 -26.16 4.63 5.07
N ALA A 93 -25.21 3.79 4.61
CA ALA A 93 -25.53 2.59 3.83
C ALA A 93 -26.30 1.52 4.62
N MET A 94 -26.27 1.62 5.94
CA MET A 94 -26.99 0.76 6.88
C MET A 94 -28.32 1.35 7.35
N GLU A 95 -28.64 2.58 6.94
CA GLU A 95 -29.78 3.37 7.45
C GLU A 95 -29.79 3.48 8.98
N ARG A 96 -28.61 3.71 9.57
CA ARG A 96 -28.40 3.84 11.01
C ARG A 96 -27.80 5.19 11.36
N ASN A 97 -28.05 5.62 12.60
CA ASN A 97 -27.43 6.81 13.15
C ASN A 97 -26.15 6.45 13.90
N LEU A 98 -25.10 7.23 13.66
CA LEU A 98 -23.86 7.18 14.44
C LEU A 98 -23.95 8.17 15.60
N VAL A 99 -23.77 7.68 16.82
CA VAL A 99 -23.54 8.54 17.98
C VAL A 99 -22.04 8.75 18.13
N TRP A 100 -21.60 10.00 17.98
CA TRP A 100 -20.20 10.37 18.14
C TRP A 100 -19.99 10.98 19.54
N PRO A 101 -19.12 10.40 20.39
CA PRO A 101 -18.84 10.94 21.72
C PRO A 101 -18.26 12.35 21.66
N ASP A 102 -18.75 13.21 22.56
CA ASP A 102 -18.21 14.56 22.72
C ASP A 102 -16.72 14.52 23.09
N GLY A 103 -15.94 15.37 22.44
CA GLY A 103 -14.50 15.48 22.68
C GLY A 103 -13.64 14.39 22.03
N LEU A 104 -14.24 13.37 21.39
CA LEU A 104 -13.47 12.38 20.62
C LEU A 104 -12.92 13.03 19.34
N ARG A 105 -11.61 13.20 19.30
CA ARG A 105 -10.88 13.77 18.15
C ARG A 105 -10.05 12.70 17.47
N ALA A 106 -9.95 12.78 16.14
CA ALA A 106 -9.03 11.97 15.38
C ALA A 106 -7.58 12.41 15.67
N VAL A 107 -6.83 11.57 16.38
CA VAL A 107 -5.40 11.78 16.66
C VAL A 107 -4.57 10.96 15.66
N ARG A 108 -3.39 11.47 15.30
CA ARG A 108 -2.40 10.65 14.58
C ARG A 108 -2.10 9.37 15.39
N ASP A 109 -1.90 8.27 14.69
CA ASP A 109 -1.63 6.94 15.27
C ASP A 109 -2.78 6.35 16.10
N GLN A 110 -4.00 6.86 15.93
CA GLN A 110 -5.21 6.25 16.44
C GLN A 110 -6.14 5.79 15.31
N ALA A 111 -6.84 4.70 15.58
CA ALA A 111 -7.99 4.24 14.81
C ALA A 111 -9.24 4.35 15.69
N ILE A 112 -10.41 4.44 15.08
CA ILE A 112 -11.69 4.38 15.81
C ILE A 112 -12.35 3.05 15.52
N ALA A 113 -12.60 2.27 16.56
CA ALA A 113 -13.34 1.03 16.49
C ALA A 113 -14.80 1.23 16.88
N TRP A 114 -15.68 0.55 16.16
CA TRP A 114 -17.10 0.54 16.43
C TRP A 114 -17.67 -0.85 16.21
N TYR A 115 -18.48 -1.32 17.15
CA TYR A 115 -19.18 -2.60 17.04
C TYR A 115 -20.64 -2.31 16.69
N PRO A 116 -21.06 -2.43 15.40
CA PRO A 116 -22.39 -2.02 15.00
C PRO A 116 -23.51 -2.76 15.75
N HIS A 117 -23.27 -3.99 16.17
CA HIS A 117 -24.28 -4.82 16.85
C HIS A 117 -24.25 -4.68 18.38
N ARG A 118 -23.48 -3.74 18.93
CA ARG A 118 -23.45 -3.42 20.36
C ARG A 118 -23.97 -2.00 20.59
N GLU A 119 -24.43 -1.73 21.81
CA GLU A 119 -24.85 -0.40 22.25
C GLU A 119 -23.68 0.48 22.70
N ASP A 120 -22.47 -0.09 22.73
CA ASP A 120 -21.26 0.63 23.13
C ASP A 120 -20.97 1.81 22.17
N PRO A 121 -20.50 2.96 22.70
CA PRO A 121 -20.04 4.07 21.87
C PRO A 121 -18.80 3.66 21.06
N VAL A 122 -18.48 4.47 20.03
CA VAL A 122 -17.20 4.30 19.31
C VAL A 122 -16.01 4.47 20.26
N GLN A 123 -14.97 3.67 20.09
CA GLN A 123 -13.82 3.63 20.99
C GLN A 123 -12.51 3.93 20.24
N PRO A 124 -11.64 4.79 20.76
CA PRO A 124 -10.31 4.97 20.19
C PRO A 124 -9.44 3.74 20.47
N MET A 125 -8.69 3.32 19.45
CA MET A 125 -7.68 2.28 19.52
C MET A 125 -6.33 2.86 19.12
N ARG A 126 -5.29 2.53 19.88
CA ARG A 126 -3.91 2.90 19.52
C ARG A 126 -3.41 1.99 18.41
N ILE A 127 -2.94 2.59 17.31
CA ILE A 127 -2.25 1.88 16.25
C ILE A 127 -0.82 1.63 16.73
N LEU A 128 -0.46 0.36 16.86
CA LEU A 128 0.93 -0.02 17.14
C LEU A 128 1.71 0.04 15.82
N ALA A 129 2.80 0.79 15.81
CA ALA A 129 3.70 0.82 14.66
C ALA A 129 4.18 -0.61 14.35
N PRO A 130 4.11 -1.05 13.08
CA PRO A 130 4.59 -2.37 12.72
C PRO A 130 6.09 -2.46 13.06
N ARG A 131 6.51 -3.56 13.71
CA ARG A 131 7.93 -3.82 14.03
C ARG A 131 8.79 -4.09 12.79
N ARG A 132 8.20 -4.17 11.59
CA ARG A 132 8.88 -4.38 10.30
C ARG A 132 8.27 -3.44 9.26
N ASP A 133 9.14 -2.78 8.49
CA ASP A 133 8.73 -1.90 7.39
C ASP A 133 7.80 -2.62 6.39
N ARG A 134 6.76 -1.91 5.92
CA ARG A 134 5.79 -2.43 4.95
C ARG A 134 6.47 -2.75 3.62
N VAL A 135 6.74 -4.03 3.37
CA VAL A 135 7.29 -4.58 2.11
C VAL A 135 6.44 -4.23 0.86
N ARG A 136 5.15 -3.87 1.02
CA ARG A 136 4.25 -3.60 -0.12
C ARG A 136 4.56 -2.30 -0.89
N HIS A 137 5.07 -1.26 -0.24
CA HIS A 137 5.50 -0.04 -0.95
C HIS A 137 6.79 -0.25 -1.73
N ARG A 138 7.59 -1.28 -1.37
CA ARG A 138 8.86 -1.55 -2.02
C ARG A 138 8.70 -2.02 -3.47
N ARG A 139 7.77 -2.95 -3.73
CA ARG A 139 7.55 -3.50 -5.07
C ARG A 139 7.03 -2.45 -6.07
N LYS A 140 6.20 -1.51 -5.61
CA LYS A 140 5.63 -0.45 -6.47
C LYS A 140 6.71 0.45 -7.09
N TYR A 141 7.76 0.79 -6.34
CA TYR A 141 8.88 1.61 -6.83
C TYR A 141 10.05 0.79 -7.39
N ALA A 142 10.17 -0.48 -6.99
CA ALA A 142 11.15 -1.40 -7.56
C ALA A 142 10.82 -1.77 -9.01
N GLU A 143 9.54 -2.08 -9.28
CA GLU A 143 9.12 -2.66 -10.57
C GLU A 143 8.09 -1.80 -11.32
N GLY A 144 7.31 -0.96 -10.65
CA GLY A 144 6.26 -0.15 -11.28
C GLY A 144 6.74 1.17 -11.90
N ASP A 145 6.05 1.65 -12.95
CA ASP A 145 6.37 2.93 -13.61
C ASP A 145 6.08 4.14 -12.71
N MET A 146 7.15 4.85 -12.33
CA MET A 146 7.12 6.07 -11.52
C MET A 146 6.64 7.31 -12.30
N ARG A 147 6.37 7.20 -13.61
CA ARG A 147 5.87 8.26 -14.49
C ARG A 147 6.70 9.55 -14.37
N TYR A 148 6.11 10.61 -13.82
CA TYR A 148 6.74 11.92 -13.64
C TYR A 148 7.85 11.93 -12.58
N HIS A 149 7.92 10.90 -11.74
CA HIS A 149 8.94 10.75 -10.70
C HIS A 149 10.12 9.85 -11.14
N SER A 150 10.24 9.56 -12.43
CA SER A 150 11.36 8.80 -12.99
C SER A 150 12.68 9.55 -12.80
N PHE A 151 13.77 8.81 -12.58
CA PHE A 151 15.11 9.39 -12.65
C PHE A 151 15.55 9.51 -14.10
N TYR A 152 16.32 10.54 -14.40
CA TYR A 152 16.91 10.74 -15.73
C TYR A 152 18.40 10.91 -15.59
N PHE A 153 19.15 9.96 -16.12
CA PHE A 153 20.60 10.10 -16.23
C PHE A 153 20.92 11.06 -17.38
N ARG A 154 21.54 12.19 -17.03
CA ARG A 154 21.92 13.28 -17.92
C ARG A 154 23.36 13.66 -17.66
N GLY A 155 24.22 13.50 -18.66
CA GLY A 155 25.60 13.95 -18.58
C GLY A 155 25.73 15.48 -18.53
N PRO A 156 26.91 16.01 -18.18
CA PRO A 156 27.17 17.44 -18.04
C PRO A 156 26.87 18.27 -19.31
N GLU A 157 26.93 17.67 -20.51
CA GLU A 157 26.57 18.31 -21.79
C GLU A 157 25.16 17.94 -22.30
N LYS A 158 24.28 17.38 -21.46
CA LYS A 158 23.02 16.71 -21.87
C LYS A 158 23.23 15.55 -22.85
N ARG A 159 24.47 15.08 -23.03
CA ARG A 159 24.74 13.78 -23.65
C ARG A 159 24.12 12.72 -22.75
N HIS A 160 23.30 11.86 -23.35
CA HIS A 160 22.46 10.85 -22.69
C HIS A 160 21.25 11.43 -21.94
N ASN A 161 20.06 10.87 -22.22
CA ASN A 161 18.81 11.15 -21.52
C ASN A 161 18.11 9.81 -21.26
N LEU A 162 18.75 8.98 -20.44
CA LEU A 162 18.26 7.64 -20.13
C LEU A 162 17.27 7.73 -18.98
N LYS A 163 16.03 7.30 -19.21
CA LYS A 163 14.94 7.34 -18.24
C LYS A 163 14.93 6.04 -17.42
N ALA A 164 15.15 6.15 -16.12
CA ALA A 164 14.90 5.09 -15.16
C ALA A 164 13.52 5.29 -14.50
N HIS A 165 12.55 4.51 -14.96
CA HIS A 165 11.16 4.62 -14.47
C HIS A 165 10.88 3.81 -13.20
N ASN A 166 11.85 3.06 -12.68
CA ASN A 166 11.80 2.35 -11.40
C ASN A 166 13.24 2.04 -10.91
N LEU A 167 13.39 1.51 -9.69
CA LEU A 167 14.71 1.21 -9.11
C LEU A 167 15.45 0.08 -9.85
N ASN A 168 14.76 -0.90 -10.42
CA ASN A 168 15.40 -1.98 -11.17
C ASN A 168 16.05 -1.48 -12.46
N ILE A 169 15.33 -0.64 -13.22
CA ILE A 169 15.87 0.01 -14.42
C ILE A 169 16.98 0.99 -14.04
N PHE A 170 16.86 1.70 -12.91
CA PHE A 170 17.96 2.52 -12.40
C PHE A 170 19.24 1.69 -12.18
N ALA A 171 19.13 0.55 -11.49
CA ALA A 171 20.25 -0.36 -11.23
C ALA A 171 20.86 -0.91 -12.53
N GLN A 172 20.03 -1.30 -13.50
CA GLN A 172 20.48 -1.78 -14.81
C GLN A 172 21.21 -0.70 -15.62
N ILE A 173 20.67 0.52 -15.67
CA ILE A 173 21.33 1.62 -16.38
C ILE A 173 22.65 1.99 -15.69
N ALA A 174 22.69 1.95 -14.35
CA ALA A 174 23.89 2.26 -13.58
C ALA A 174 25.07 1.32 -13.90
N GLU A 175 24.82 0.07 -14.31
CA GLU A 175 25.89 -0.86 -14.73
C GLU A 175 26.56 -0.44 -16.05
N GLY A 176 25.81 0.14 -16.98
CA GLY A 176 26.30 0.46 -18.33
C GLY A 176 26.58 1.93 -18.61
N ILE A 177 26.34 2.82 -17.64
CA ILE A 177 26.52 4.26 -17.85
C ILE A 177 27.99 4.68 -17.71
N ASP A 178 28.38 5.71 -18.45
CA ASP A 178 29.73 6.28 -18.39
C ASP A 178 30.01 6.97 -17.05
N ASP A 179 31.28 6.97 -16.66
CA ASP A 179 31.77 7.52 -15.39
C ASP A 179 31.45 9.00 -15.22
N GLU A 180 31.50 9.77 -16.31
CA GLU A 180 31.27 11.21 -16.30
C GLU A 180 29.81 11.52 -15.93
N THR A 181 28.85 10.86 -16.59
CA THR A 181 27.42 10.98 -16.27
C THR A 181 27.11 10.48 -14.88
N TRP A 182 27.72 9.37 -14.45
CA TRP A 182 27.53 8.86 -13.10
C TRP A 182 28.01 9.86 -12.03
N LEU A 183 29.23 10.37 -12.18
CA LEU A 183 29.83 11.32 -11.25
C LEU A 183 29.10 12.67 -11.24
N PHE A 184 28.56 13.10 -12.38
CA PHE A 184 27.79 14.33 -12.49
C PHE A 184 26.60 14.35 -11.53
N HIS A 185 25.84 13.25 -11.45
CA HIS A 185 24.73 13.11 -10.52
C HIS A 185 25.20 12.84 -9.07
N LEU A 186 26.23 12.01 -8.91
CA LEU A 186 26.80 11.68 -7.59
C LEU A 186 27.22 12.95 -6.84
N ARG A 187 27.99 13.83 -7.48
CA ARG A 187 28.51 15.06 -6.87
C ARG A 187 27.42 16.09 -6.53
N ARG A 188 26.26 15.99 -7.17
CA ARG A 188 25.12 16.90 -6.96
C ARG A 188 24.12 16.40 -5.90
N GLY A 189 24.36 15.20 -5.37
CA GLY A 189 23.46 14.55 -4.44
C GLY A 189 22.13 14.14 -5.09
N ASP A 190 22.13 13.89 -6.41
CA ASP A 190 20.88 13.66 -7.13
C ASP A 190 20.28 12.28 -6.80
N TYR A 191 21.11 11.28 -6.47
CA TYR A 191 20.61 9.95 -6.12
C TYR A 191 19.92 9.95 -4.77
N SER A 192 20.58 10.49 -3.73
CA SER A 192 19.96 10.60 -2.39
C SER A 192 18.70 11.46 -2.41
N ARG A 193 18.69 12.58 -3.14
CA ARG A 193 17.50 13.43 -3.32
C ARG A 193 16.36 12.66 -4.00
N TRP A 194 16.66 11.93 -5.08
CA TRP A 194 15.65 11.13 -5.76
C TRP A 194 15.08 10.01 -4.87
N PHE A 195 15.93 9.31 -4.11
CA PHE A 195 15.49 8.28 -3.17
C PHE A 195 14.60 8.87 -2.05
N ARG A 196 14.90 10.08 -1.58
CA ARG A 196 14.12 10.76 -0.54
C ARG A 196 12.77 11.26 -1.08
N ASP A 197 12.77 11.90 -2.24
CA ASP A 197 11.63 12.67 -2.71
C ASP A 197 10.69 11.89 -3.63
N ALA A 198 11.23 11.01 -4.48
CA ALA A 198 10.44 10.23 -5.45
C ALA A 198 10.14 8.82 -4.95
N VAL A 199 11.16 8.11 -4.46
CA VAL A 199 11.02 6.73 -3.95
C VAL A 199 10.42 6.72 -2.54
N LYS A 200 10.55 7.84 -1.80
CA LYS A 200 10.09 8.00 -0.41
C LYS A 200 10.72 6.99 0.56
N ASP A 201 12.01 6.73 0.37
CA ASP A 201 12.80 5.81 1.19
C ASP A 201 13.94 6.53 1.90
N PRO A 202 13.69 7.07 3.12
CA PRO A 202 14.69 7.85 3.84
C PRO A 202 15.94 7.04 4.19
N TYR A 203 15.81 5.75 4.48
CA TYR A 203 16.98 4.90 4.76
C TYR A 203 17.88 4.74 3.53
N LEU A 204 17.30 4.45 2.36
CA LEU A 204 18.07 4.35 1.11
C LEU A 204 18.74 5.70 0.78
N ALA A 205 18.01 6.80 0.95
CA ALA A 205 18.53 8.14 0.74
C ALA A 205 19.74 8.43 1.65
N ASP A 206 19.65 8.15 2.95
CA ASP A 206 20.72 8.41 3.91
C ASP A 206 21.97 7.53 3.62
N GLN A 207 21.80 6.29 3.15
CA GLN A 207 22.94 5.46 2.75
C GLN A 207 23.58 5.94 1.45
N ALA A 208 22.77 6.35 0.46
CA ALA A 208 23.26 6.90 -0.79
C ALA A 208 24.04 8.20 -0.57
N GLU A 209 23.54 9.08 0.30
CA GLU A 209 24.21 10.34 0.67
C GLU A 209 25.60 10.10 1.26
N ARG A 210 25.75 9.08 2.12
CA ARG A 210 27.05 8.68 2.66
C ARG A 210 28.02 8.19 1.59
N ILE A 211 27.53 7.61 0.50
CA ILE A 211 28.36 7.18 -0.64
C ILE A 211 28.72 8.39 -1.50
N GLU A 212 27.76 9.29 -1.76
CA GLU A 212 27.97 10.52 -2.52
C GLU A 212 29.05 11.43 -1.89
N GLN A 213 29.16 11.43 -0.56
CA GLN A 213 30.17 12.20 0.18
C GLN A 213 31.58 11.55 0.19
N ARG A 214 31.74 10.30 -0.27
CA ARG A 214 33.04 9.61 -0.28
C ARG A 214 33.84 9.95 -1.53
N VAL A 215 34.68 10.97 -1.42
CA VAL A 215 35.57 11.44 -2.50
C VAL A 215 36.73 10.48 -2.83
N ASN A 216 36.98 9.49 -1.96
CA ASN A 216 38.07 8.54 -2.11
C ASN A 216 37.70 7.27 -2.90
N LEU A 217 36.43 7.12 -3.29
CA LEU A 217 35.96 5.95 -4.03
C LEU A 217 35.98 6.19 -5.53
N GLN A 218 36.33 5.16 -6.28
CA GLN A 218 36.24 5.17 -7.73
C GLN A 218 34.76 5.16 -8.19
N PRO A 219 34.46 5.70 -9.38
CA PRO A 219 33.10 5.76 -9.89
C PRO A 219 32.42 4.40 -9.95
N GLU A 220 33.15 3.35 -10.33
CA GLU A 220 32.66 1.97 -10.35
C GLU A 220 32.31 1.44 -8.95
N GLU A 221 33.11 1.77 -7.94
CA GLU A 221 32.86 1.35 -6.55
C GLU A 221 31.59 2.01 -6.00
N THR A 222 31.40 3.30 -6.26
CA THR A 222 30.18 4.01 -5.84
C THR A 222 28.93 3.46 -6.53
N ARG A 223 29.01 3.14 -7.83
CA ARG A 223 27.94 2.44 -8.57
C ARG A 223 27.58 1.12 -7.93
N ASN A 224 28.58 0.28 -7.70
CA ASN A 224 28.38 -1.04 -7.10
C ASN A 224 27.78 -0.97 -5.70
N LEU A 225 28.19 0.00 -4.87
CA LEU A 225 27.62 0.20 -3.54
C LEU A 225 26.15 0.62 -3.60
N ILE A 226 25.80 1.60 -4.43
CA ILE A 226 24.39 2.04 -4.58
C ILE A 226 23.54 0.90 -5.15
N ARG A 227 24.04 0.18 -6.15
CA ARG A 227 23.33 -0.97 -6.75
C ARG A 227 23.07 -2.07 -5.72
N ARG A 228 24.10 -2.47 -4.96
CA ARG A 228 23.95 -3.48 -3.89
C ARG A 228 22.97 -3.03 -2.79
N LEU A 229 22.96 -1.74 -2.45
CA LEU A 229 21.97 -1.19 -1.51
C LEU A 229 20.55 -1.35 -2.05
N ILE A 230 20.33 -1.05 -3.33
CA ILE A 230 19.03 -1.25 -3.98
C ILE A 230 18.67 -2.74 -3.98
N GLU A 231 19.55 -3.62 -4.44
CA GLU A 231 19.31 -5.07 -4.55
C GLU A 231 19.01 -5.72 -3.18
N THR A 232 19.82 -5.42 -2.17
CA THR A 232 19.61 -5.94 -0.80
C THR A 232 18.28 -5.47 -0.24
N ARG A 233 17.87 -4.24 -0.58
CA ARG A 233 16.70 -3.60 -0.02
C ARG A 233 15.41 -3.96 -0.77
N TYR A 234 15.48 -4.29 -2.06
CA TYR A 234 14.32 -4.43 -2.94
C TYR A 234 14.23 -5.77 -3.69
N THR A 235 15.33 -6.51 -3.85
CA THR A 235 15.41 -7.72 -4.68
C THR A 235 15.59 -9.00 -3.85
N LEU A 236 16.21 -8.92 -2.67
CA LEU A 236 16.50 -10.09 -1.80
C LEU A 236 15.49 -10.33 -0.66
N ALA A 237 14.28 -9.78 -0.74
CA ALA A 237 13.23 -10.09 0.23
C ALA A 237 12.45 -11.35 -0.19
N GLU A 238 13.07 -12.52 0.02
CA GLU A 238 12.35 -13.79 0.21
C GLU A 238 11.82 -13.92 1.66
#